data_AF-A0A0S8KT03-F1
#
_entry.id   AF-A0A0S8KT03-F1
#
_cell.length_a   1.000
_cell.length_b   1.000
_cell.length_c   1.000
_cell.angle_alpha   90.00
_cell.angle_beta   90.00
_cell.angle_gamma   90.00
#
_symmetry.space_group_name_H-M   'P 1'
#
loop_
_entity.id
_entity.type
_entity.pdbx_description
1 polymer ?
#
loop_
_entity_poly.entity_id
_entity_poly.type
_entity_poly.pdbx_seq_one_letter_code
_entity_poly.pdbx_strand_id
1 'polypeptide(L)'
;MELPANIQSLIGFVLALLGAYAVLFLIALVIWTFRDIRSRTRDVLLQILATLLVVVFNVPGLILYFILRPQDTLTEAYEHALGQEALLQDIEERYICPSCRRKAEPDYLVCPHCYAELRKHCANCERLLNLNWDVCPYCGHQAPRAEAREQTEGE
;
A
#
# COMPACT_ATOMS: atom_id res chain seq x y z
N MET A 1 53.77 41.55 -24.08
CA MET A 1 53.92 40.17 -24.61
C MET A 1 52.77 39.96 -25.57
N GLU A 2 52.97 40.30 -26.84
CA GLU A 2 51.97 40.09 -27.89
C GLU A 2 51.84 38.58 -28.10
N LEU A 3 50.74 37.96 -27.66
CA LEU A 3 50.46 36.58 -28.02
C LEU A 3 50.21 36.56 -29.54
N PRO A 4 50.89 35.69 -30.31
CA PRO A 4 50.66 35.60 -31.75
C PRO A 4 49.18 35.31 -32.01
N ALA A 5 48.57 36.00 -32.98
CA ALA A 5 47.14 35.96 -33.30
C ALA A 5 46.57 34.52 -33.42
N ASN A 6 47.42 33.59 -33.84
CA ASN A 6 47.14 32.17 -33.96
C ASN A 6 46.75 31.51 -32.62
N ILE A 7 47.43 31.91 -31.53
CA ILE A 7 47.19 31.40 -30.18
C ILE A 7 45.89 31.97 -29.63
N GLN A 8 45.57 33.23 -29.90
CA GLN A 8 44.30 33.83 -29.49
C GLN A 8 43.10 33.13 -30.13
N SER A 9 43.17 32.84 -31.44
CA SER A 9 42.15 32.07 -32.15
C SER A 9 42.05 30.63 -31.65
N LEU A 10 43.17 29.98 -31.34
CA LEU A 10 43.20 28.64 -30.76
C LEU A 10 42.53 28.60 -29.37
N ILE A 11 42.85 29.56 -28.50
CA ILE A 11 42.25 29.69 -27.17
C ILE A 11 40.74 29.92 -27.29
N GLY A 12 40.30 30.80 -28.20
CA GLY A 12 38.88 31.04 -28.45
C GLY A 12 38.15 29.77 -28.92
N PHE A 13 38.77 28.99 -29.80
CA PHE A 13 38.20 27.74 -30.32
C PHE A 13 38.09 26.67 -29.22
N VAL A 14 39.13 26.54 -28.38
CA VAL A 14 39.14 25.62 -27.24
C VAL A 14 38.12 26.02 -26.20
N LEU A 15 37.98 27.31 -25.87
CA LEU A 15 36.95 27.81 -24.96
C LEU A 15 35.54 27.58 -25.51
N ALA A 16 35.33 27.78 -26.81
CA ALA A 16 34.04 27.51 -27.44
C ALA A 16 33.67 26.01 -27.39
N LEU A 17 34.63 25.12 -27.65
CA LEU A 17 34.45 23.67 -27.53
C LEU A 17 34.16 23.25 -26.08
N LEU A 18 34.91 23.77 -25.11
CA LEU A 18 34.68 23.51 -23.69
C LEU A 18 33.30 24.00 -23.24
N GLY A 19 32.91 25.19 -23.66
CA GLY A 19 31.58 25.75 -23.38
C GLY A 19 30.47 24.90 -23.98
N ALA A 20 30.59 24.49 -25.25
CA ALA A 20 29.64 23.61 -25.90
C ALA A 20 29.50 22.26 -25.18
N TYR A 21 30.62 21.66 -24.76
CA TYR A 21 30.62 20.43 -23.98
C TYR A 21 29.95 20.61 -22.62
N ALA A 22 30.23 21.70 -21.91
CA ALA A 22 29.60 22.01 -20.62
C ALA A 22 28.07 22.17 -20.76
N VAL A 23 27.60 22.78 -21.84
CA VAL A 23 26.16 22.91 -22.14
C VAL A 23 25.52 21.55 -22.39
N LEU A 24 26.15 20.69 -23.18
CA LEU A 24 25.65 19.32 -23.41
C LEU A 24 25.60 18.51 -22.12
N PHE A 25 26.62 18.64 -21.27
CA PHE A 25 26.68 18.00 -19.96
C PHE A 25 25.57 18.49 -19.03
N LEU A 26 25.32 19.81 -19.02
CA LEU A 26 24.21 20.41 -18.28
C LEU A 26 22.85 19.88 -18.75
N ILE A 27 22.62 19.81 -20.06
CA ILE A 27 21.38 19.27 -20.63
C ILE A 27 21.21 17.80 -20.23
N ALA A 28 22.29 17.00 -20.31
CA ALA A 28 22.27 15.60 -19.88
C ALA A 28 21.92 15.47 -18.39
N LEU A 29 22.48 16.31 -17.52
CA LEU A 29 22.14 16.33 -16.10
C LEU A 29 20.69 16.73 -15.84
N VAL A 30 20.17 17.73 -16.56
CA VAL A 30 18.77 18.15 -16.45
C VAL A 30 17.82 17.02 -16.89
N ILE A 31 18.09 16.38 -18.03
CA ILE A 31 17.28 15.25 -18.50
C ILE A 31 17.36 14.06 -17.52
N TRP A 32 18.55 13.77 -17.00
CA TRP A 32 18.75 12.68 -16.04
C TRP A 32 18.00 12.93 -14.73
N THR A 33 18.12 14.13 -14.16
CA THR A 33 17.42 14.53 -12.92
C THR A 33 15.90 14.54 -13.10
N PHE A 34 15.40 15.05 -14.21
CA PHE A 34 13.96 15.02 -14.50
C PHE A 34 13.43 13.58 -14.61
N ARG A 35 14.18 12.68 -15.26
CA ARG A 35 13.80 11.27 -15.39
C ARG A 35 13.91 10.50 -14.06
N ASP A 36 14.89 10.83 -13.21
CA ASP A 36 15.07 10.22 -11.89
C ASP A 36 13.99 10.64 -10.88
N ILE A 37 13.55 11.91 -10.90
CA ILE A 37 12.49 12.37 -9.99
C ILE A 37 11.13 11.85 -10.44
N ARG A 38 10.83 11.85 -11.75
CA ARG A 38 9.54 11.40 -12.27
C ARG A 38 9.26 9.93 -11.97
N SER A 39 10.29 9.08 -11.87
CA SER A 39 10.12 7.68 -11.48
C SER A 39 9.92 7.49 -9.97
N ARG A 40 10.24 8.50 -9.14
CA ARG A 40 10.26 8.39 -7.68
C ARG A 40 9.15 9.19 -6.97
N THR A 41 8.62 10.26 -7.56
CA THR A 41 7.66 11.16 -6.87
C THR A 41 6.69 11.82 -7.86
N ARG A 42 5.43 12.02 -7.41
CA ARG A 42 4.36 12.68 -8.19
C ARG A 42 4.24 14.19 -7.89
N ASP A 43 4.92 14.67 -6.86
CA ASP A 43 4.92 16.07 -6.45
C ASP A 43 5.71 16.98 -7.40
N VAL A 44 4.99 17.85 -8.08
CA VAL A 44 5.51 18.76 -9.11
C VAL A 44 6.43 19.83 -8.51
N LEU A 45 6.18 20.26 -7.26
CA LEU A 45 6.99 21.29 -6.58
C LEU A 45 8.44 20.83 -6.34
N LEU A 46 8.62 19.59 -5.87
CA LEU A 46 9.94 19.00 -5.64
C LEU A 46 10.69 18.81 -6.97
N GLN A 47 9.96 18.46 -8.03
CA GLN A 47 10.48 18.31 -9.39
C GLN A 47 11.04 19.64 -9.92
N ILE A 48 10.29 20.74 -9.77
CA ILE A 48 10.70 22.08 -10.19
C ILE A 48 11.89 22.57 -9.35
N LEU A 49 11.83 22.42 -8.02
CA LEU A 49 12.89 22.89 -7.11
C LEU A 49 14.23 22.17 -7.39
N ALA A 50 14.20 20.86 -7.61
CA ALA A 50 15.40 20.08 -7.90
C ALA A 50 16.00 20.42 -9.27
N THR A 51 15.18 20.58 -10.32
CA THR A 51 15.66 21.03 -11.63
C THR A 51 16.26 22.43 -11.54
N LEU A 52 15.61 23.36 -10.84
CA LEU A 52 16.11 24.72 -10.62
C LEU A 52 17.47 24.71 -9.89
N LEU A 53 17.60 23.89 -8.85
CA LEU A 53 18.81 23.82 -8.03
C LEU A 53 19.99 23.24 -8.82
N VAL A 54 19.76 22.25 -9.69
CA VAL A 54 20.81 21.69 -10.57
C VAL A 54 21.20 22.65 -11.68
N VAL A 55 20.25 23.42 -12.24
CA VAL A 55 20.53 24.47 -13.22
C VAL A 55 21.36 25.61 -12.62
N VAL A 56 21.05 26.03 -11.39
CA VAL A 56 21.72 27.16 -10.73
C VAL A 56 23.07 26.75 -10.14
N PHE A 57 23.15 25.59 -9.48
CA PHE A 57 24.35 25.18 -8.73
C PHE A 57 25.20 24.11 -9.42
N ASN A 58 24.82 23.55 -10.59
CA ASN A 58 25.61 22.52 -11.29
C ASN A 58 26.04 21.35 -10.36
N VAL A 59 27.33 21.28 -10.01
CA VAL A 59 27.98 20.19 -9.26
C VAL A 59 27.60 20.19 -7.77
N PRO A 60 27.73 21.30 -7.01
CA PRO A 60 27.23 21.35 -5.63
C PRO A 60 25.72 21.16 -5.54
N GLY A 61 24.97 21.52 -6.59
CA GLY A 61 23.53 21.30 -6.63
C GLY A 61 23.16 19.81 -6.67
N LEU A 62 24.02 19.00 -7.30
CA LEU A 62 23.88 17.54 -7.34
C LEU A 62 24.12 16.88 -5.97
N ILE A 63 25.06 17.40 -5.19
CA ILE A 63 25.34 16.89 -3.84
C ILE A 63 24.15 17.15 -2.91
N LEU A 64 23.60 18.38 -2.95
CA LEU A 64 22.38 18.70 -2.21
C LEU A 64 21.18 17.89 -2.69
N TYR A 65 21.06 17.67 -4.00
CA TYR A 65 20.03 16.79 -4.57
C TYR A 65 20.11 15.37 -4.01
N PHE A 66 21.31 14.78 -3.92
CA PHE A 66 21.49 13.44 -3.36
C PHE A 66 21.13 13.34 -1.86
N ILE A 67 21.29 14.42 -1.10
CA ILE A 67 20.89 14.50 0.31
C ILE A 67 19.38 14.70 0.48
N LEU A 68 18.75 15.50 -0.37
CA LEU A 68 17.31 15.74 -0.34
C LEU A 68 16.50 14.61 -1.00
N ARG A 69 17.19 13.64 -1.63
CA ARG A 69 16.60 12.57 -2.44
C ARG A 69 15.67 11.70 -1.57
N PRO A 70 14.35 11.67 -1.84
CA PRO A 70 13.42 10.81 -1.11
C PRO A 70 13.75 9.33 -1.35
N GLN A 71 13.64 8.54 -0.28
CA GLN A 71 14.13 7.16 -0.20
C GLN A 71 13.11 6.18 -0.77
N ASP A 72 11.83 6.51 -0.66
CA ASP A 72 10.75 5.59 -1.00
C ASP A 72 10.26 5.81 -2.43
N THR A 73 10.19 4.71 -3.18
CA THR A 73 9.57 4.71 -4.50
C THR A 73 8.05 4.61 -4.34
N LEU A 74 7.28 5.29 -5.21
CA LEU A 74 5.81 5.21 -5.20
C LEU A 74 5.28 3.76 -5.31
N THR A 75 6.08 2.87 -5.88
CA THR A 75 5.77 1.44 -6.00
C THR A 75 5.82 0.73 -4.64
N GLU A 76 6.82 1.00 -3.80
CA GLU A 76 6.91 0.41 -2.46
C GLU A 76 5.76 0.87 -1.55
N ALA A 77 5.36 2.14 -1.64
CA ALA A 77 4.22 2.66 -0.87
C ALA A 77 2.89 1.99 -1.29
N TYR A 78 2.73 1.70 -2.58
CA TYR A 78 1.55 1.03 -3.12
C TYR A 78 1.51 -0.47 -2.76
N GLU A 79 2.66 -1.15 -2.79
CA GLU A 79 2.77 -2.56 -2.37
C GLU A 79 2.51 -2.73 -0.87
N HIS A 80 2.96 -1.79 -0.03
CA HIS A 80 2.63 -1.80 1.40
C HIS A 80 1.13 -1.60 1.66
N ALA A 81 0.45 -0.76 0.88
CA ALA A 81 -1.00 -0.56 0.98
C ALA A 81 -1.77 -1.84 0.59
N LEU A 82 -1.43 -2.48 -0.55
CA LEU A 82 -2.05 -3.76 -0.94
C LEU A 82 -1.76 -4.88 0.07
N GLY A 83 -0.56 -4.91 0.65
CA GLY A 83 -0.19 -5.90 1.66
C GLY A 83 -1.04 -5.82 2.93
N GLN A 84 -1.43 -4.61 3.34
CA GLN A 84 -2.35 -4.43 4.47
C GLN A 84 -3.78 -4.85 4.13
N GLU A 85 -4.25 -4.59 2.91
CA GLU A 85 -5.59 -5.01 2.46
C GLU A 85 -5.72 -6.53 2.38
N ALA A 86 -4.70 -7.24 1.89
CA ALA A 86 -4.69 -8.71 1.82
C ALA A 86 -4.67 -9.39 3.20
N LEU A 87 -4.01 -8.78 4.20
CA LEU A 87 -3.96 -9.33 5.56
C LEU A 87 -5.31 -9.25 6.29
N LEU A 88 -6.06 -8.17 6.09
CA LEU A 88 -7.35 -7.96 6.75
C LEU A 88 -8.42 -8.93 6.23
N GLN A 89 -8.34 -9.34 4.96
CA GLN A 89 -9.31 -10.24 4.33
C GLN A 89 -9.25 -11.68 4.90
N ASP A 90 -8.10 -12.16 5.40
CA ASP A 90 -7.99 -13.49 6.04
C ASP A 90 -8.58 -13.54 7.47
N ILE A 91 -8.84 -12.38 8.08
CA ILE A 91 -9.35 -12.27 9.46
C ILE A 91 -10.88 -12.26 9.50
N GLU A 92 -11.56 -11.90 8.40
CA GLU A 92 -13.01 -11.67 8.40
C GLU A 92 -13.88 -12.95 8.30
N GLU A 93 -13.33 -14.09 7.87
CA GLU A 93 -14.13 -15.30 7.54
C GLU A 93 -14.03 -16.48 8.53
N ARG A 94 -13.39 -16.32 9.68
CA ARG A 94 -13.19 -17.46 10.59
C ARG A 94 -14.30 -17.57 11.65
N TYR A 95 -15.42 -18.18 11.27
CA TYR A 95 -16.42 -18.61 12.26
C TYR A 95 -15.85 -19.81 13.06
N ILE A 96 -15.80 -19.68 14.39
CA ILE A 96 -15.22 -20.69 15.28
C ILE A 96 -16.35 -21.37 16.06
N CYS A 97 -16.35 -22.71 16.09
CA CYS A 97 -17.33 -23.45 16.88
C CYS A 97 -17.14 -23.17 18.39
N PRO A 98 -18.20 -22.80 19.14
CA PRO A 98 -18.09 -22.52 20.58
C PRO A 98 -17.76 -23.76 21.42
N SER A 99 -18.07 -24.97 20.92
CA SER A 99 -17.93 -26.22 21.67
C SER A 99 -16.55 -26.86 21.50
N CYS A 100 -16.02 -26.92 20.28
CA CYS A 100 -14.72 -27.56 20.00
C CYS A 100 -13.61 -26.61 19.54
N ARG A 101 -13.91 -25.31 19.38
CA ARG A 101 -12.99 -24.26 18.88
C ARG A 101 -12.31 -24.56 17.54
N ARG A 102 -12.87 -25.50 16.76
CA ARG A 102 -12.44 -25.73 15.37
C ARG A 102 -13.15 -24.76 14.43
N LYS A 103 -12.50 -24.48 13.30
CA LYS A 103 -13.07 -23.67 12.21
C LYS A 103 -14.35 -24.35 11.71
N ALA A 104 -15.41 -23.57 11.56
CA ALA A 104 -16.67 -24.01 11.00
C ALA A 104 -17.09 -23.02 9.90
N GLU A 105 -17.64 -23.55 8.81
CA GLU A 105 -18.17 -22.72 7.71
C GLU A 105 -19.47 -22.04 8.16
N PRO A 106 -19.79 -20.82 7.68
CA PRO A 106 -21.04 -20.13 8.03
C PRO A 106 -22.31 -20.94 7.70
N ASP A 107 -22.28 -21.85 6.73
CA ASP A 107 -23.48 -22.60 6.32
C ASP A 107 -23.68 -23.93 7.08
N TYR A 108 -22.81 -24.24 8.06
CA TYR A 108 -22.92 -25.49 8.79
C TYR A 108 -24.01 -25.43 9.87
N LEU A 109 -24.98 -26.34 9.76
CA LEU A 109 -26.02 -26.57 10.77
C LEU A 109 -25.44 -27.28 12.01
N VAL A 110 -24.52 -28.23 11.79
CA VAL A 110 -23.91 -29.09 12.81
C VAL A 110 -22.40 -29.16 12.57
N CYS A 111 -21.61 -29.16 13.66
CA CYS A 111 -20.17 -29.31 13.56
C CYS A 111 -19.80 -30.74 13.12
N PRO A 112 -18.96 -30.94 12.08
CA PRO A 112 -18.52 -32.29 11.68
C PRO A 112 -17.60 -32.98 12.70
N HIS A 113 -17.07 -32.25 13.69
CA HIS A 113 -16.10 -32.79 14.65
C HIS A 113 -16.67 -33.09 16.03
N CYS A 114 -17.59 -32.27 16.53
CA CYS A 114 -18.19 -32.46 17.85
C CYS A 114 -19.71 -32.68 17.80
N TYR A 115 -20.30 -32.68 16.60
CA TYR A 115 -21.73 -32.84 16.39
C TYR A 115 -22.61 -31.83 17.15
N ALA A 116 -22.02 -30.74 17.65
CA ALA A 116 -22.75 -29.65 18.27
C ALA A 116 -23.55 -28.89 17.21
N GLU A 117 -24.79 -28.53 17.52
CA GLU A 117 -25.60 -27.63 16.69
C GLU A 117 -24.97 -26.23 16.71
N LEU A 118 -24.66 -25.69 15.53
CA LEU A 118 -24.10 -24.35 15.38
C LEU A 118 -25.18 -23.32 15.03
N ARG A 119 -26.22 -23.75 14.30
CA ARG A 119 -27.31 -22.90 13.83
C ARG A 119 -28.63 -23.68 13.83
N LYS A 120 -29.75 -22.97 13.96
CA LYS A 120 -31.11 -23.51 13.85
C LYS A 120 -31.87 -22.79 12.76
N HIS A 121 -32.86 -23.45 12.16
CA HIS A 121 -33.80 -22.77 11.27
C HIS A 121 -34.78 -21.92 12.09
N CYS A 122 -35.05 -20.70 11.63
CA CYS A 122 -36.13 -19.91 12.22
C CYS A 122 -37.48 -20.56 11.91
N ALA A 123 -38.34 -20.74 12.92
CA ALA A 123 -39.66 -21.35 12.76
C ALA A 123 -40.62 -20.56 11.85
N ASN A 124 -40.33 -19.28 11.57
CA ASN A 124 -41.19 -18.41 10.78
C ASN A 124 -40.70 -18.21 9.34
N CYS A 125 -39.38 -18.14 9.11
CA CYS A 125 -38.82 -17.84 7.78
C CYS A 125 -37.86 -18.90 7.25
N GLU A 126 -37.66 -20.00 7.98
CA GLU A 126 -36.78 -21.14 7.66
C GLU A 126 -35.32 -20.79 7.35
N ARG A 127 -34.91 -19.53 7.55
CA ARG A 127 -33.51 -19.10 7.37
C ARG A 127 -32.64 -19.56 8.52
N LEU A 128 -31.36 -19.82 8.23
CA LEU A 128 -30.36 -20.19 9.23
C LEU A 128 -30.16 -19.04 10.21
N LEU A 129 -30.32 -19.34 11.49
CA LEU A 129 -30.14 -18.43 12.61
C LEU A 129 -29.02 -18.93 13.51
N ASN A 130 -28.13 -18.03 13.93
CA ASN A 130 -27.13 -18.35 14.94
C ASN A 130 -27.80 -18.63 16.29
N LEU A 131 -27.33 -19.64 17.03
CA LEU A 131 -27.85 -19.96 18.36
C LEU A 131 -27.74 -18.80 19.36
N ASN A 132 -26.79 -17.88 19.16
CA ASN A 132 -26.54 -16.74 20.05
C ASN A 132 -27.46 -15.54 19.80
N TRP A 133 -28.39 -15.62 18.84
CA TRP A 133 -29.29 -14.50 18.52
C TRP A 133 -30.69 -14.75 19.07
N ASP A 134 -31.14 -13.86 19.96
CA ASP A 134 -32.47 -13.94 20.58
C ASP A 134 -33.61 -13.57 19.61
N VAL A 135 -33.29 -12.87 18.52
CA VAL A 135 -34.26 -12.38 17.54
C VAL A 135 -33.73 -12.63 16.13
N CYS A 136 -34.61 -13.08 15.24
CA CYS A 136 -34.26 -13.27 13.84
C CYS A 136 -34.13 -11.92 13.11
N PRO A 137 -32.97 -11.58 12.53
CA PRO A 137 -32.78 -10.31 11.81
C PRO A 137 -33.55 -10.25 10.48
N TYR A 138 -34.03 -11.38 9.95
CA TYR A 138 -34.76 -11.44 8.69
C TYR A 138 -36.26 -11.26 8.84
N CYS A 139 -36.85 -11.69 9.97
CA CYS A 139 -38.30 -11.69 10.15
C CYS A 139 -38.76 -11.10 11.50
N GLY A 140 -37.84 -10.69 12.38
CA GLY A 140 -38.16 -10.11 13.69
C GLY A 140 -38.77 -11.11 14.69
N HIS A 141 -38.89 -12.39 14.32
CA HIS A 141 -39.43 -13.42 15.21
C HIS A 141 -38.41 -13.76 16.30
N GLN A 142 -38.87 -13.87 17.55
CA GLN A 142 -38.02 -14.30 18.66
C GLN A 142 -37.57 -15.74 18.41
N ALA A 143 -36.27 -15.99 18.58
CA ALA A 143 -35.74 -17.34 18.46
C ALA A 143 -36.35 -18.22 19.56
N PRO A 144 -36.69 -19.48 19.26
CA PRO A 144 -37.11 -20.40 20.32
C PRO A 144 -35.93 -20.57 21.28
N ARG A 145 -36.05 -19.98 22.47
CA ARG A 145 -35.06 -20.12 23.55
C ARG A 145 -34.87 -21.61 23.81
N ALA A 146 -33.62 -22.06 23.86
CA ALA A 146 -33.29 -23.43 24.25
C ALA A 146 -33.54 -23.62 25.76
N GLU A 147 -34.81 -23.65 26.15
CA GLU A 147 -35.23 -24.14 27.46
C GLU A 147 -35.21 -25.67 27.40
N ALA A 148 -34.18 -26.26 28.04
CA ALA A 148 -34.19 -27.58 28.71
C ALA A 148 -32.82 -28.29 28.61
N ARG A 149 -31.92 -28.01 29.58
CA ARG A 149 -31.06 -29.02 30.24
C ARG A 149 -30.65 -28.53 31.63
N GLU A 150 -31.63 -28.40 32.51
CA GLU A 150 -31.46 -28.31 33.97
C GLU A 150 -32.77 -28.78 34.61
N GLN A 151 -33.03 -30.10 34.59
CA GLN A 151 -34.06 -30.80 35.38
C GLN A 151 -34.11 -32.29 34.97
N THR A 152 -33.05 -33.07 35.24
CA THR A 152 -33.12 -34.53 35.47
C THR A 152 -31.75 -35.02 35.97
N GLU A 153 -31.31 -34.56 37.14
CA GLU A 153 -30.29 -35.27 37.93
C GLU A 153 -30.47 -34.86 39.40
N GLY A 154 -31.48 -35.45 40.04
CA GLY A 154 -31.84 -35.12 41.42
C GLY A 154 -33.27 -35.51 41.78
N GLU A 155 -33.63 -36.78 41.60
CA GLU A 155 -34.48 -37.54 42.55
C GLU A 155 -34.27 -39.04 42.36
#